data_AF-A0A8S9LQL4-F1
#
_entry.id   AF-A0A8S9LQL4-F1
#
_cell.length_a   1.000
_cell.length_b   1.000
_cell.length_c   1.000
_cell.angle_alpha   90.00
_cell.angle_beta   90.00
_cell.angle_gamma   90.00
#
_symmetry.space_group_name_H-M   'P 1'
#
loop_
_entity.id
_entity.type
_entity.pdbx_description
1 polymer ?
#
loop_
_entity_poly.entity_id
_entity_poly.type
_entity_poly.pdbx_seq_one_letter_code
_entity_poly.pdbx_strand_id
1 'polypeptide(L)'
;MENRKGGNFSVPSSEALTTTLRNAIQALGRGFDVTSDVRLLYCKGAPGSRLVHIEEGQNRDLELSDGFFLPNVPVDIECSPGEEGIQRIPVCTFHEDVV
;
A
#
# COMPACT_ATOMS: atom_id res chain seq x y z
N MET A 1 7.86 7.43 37.84
CA MET A 1 8.75 6.50 37.12
C MET A 1 7.85 5.55 36.34
N GLU A 2 7.56 5.87 35.08
CA GLU A 2 6.78 5.01 34.21
C GLU A 2 7.69 4.59 33.06
N ASN A 3 8.12 3.34 33.11
CA ASN A 3 9.09 2.76 32.20
C ASN A 3 8.38 2.40 30.89
N ARG A 4 8.44 3.29 29.89
CA ARG A 4 8.10 2.90 28.51
C ARG A 4 9.18 1.95 28.02
N LYS A 5 8.86 0.66 28.06
CA LYS A 5 9.63 -0.40 27.43
C LYS A 5 9.62 -0.13 25.93
N GLY A 6 10.66 0.51 25.43
CA GLY A 6 10.90 0.65 24.00
C GLY A 6 10.91 -0.75 23.40
N GLY A 7 9.88 -1.07 22.62
CA GLY A 7 9.90 -2.27 21.80
C GLY A 7 11.10 -2.16 20.88
N ASN A 8 12.00 -3.14 20.92
CA ASN A 8 13.04 -3.28 19.92
C ASN A 8 12.35 -3.55 18.58
N PHE A 9 11.97 -2.50 17.87
CA PHE A 9 11.61 -2.60 16.46
C PHE A 9 12.91 -2.89 15.71
N SER A 10 13.19 -4.17 15.48
CA SER A 10 14.24 -4.57 14.56
C SER A 10 13.89 -4.02 13.18
N VAL A 11 14.67 -3.07 12.70
CA VAL A 11 14.55 -2.56 11.32
C VAL A 11 14.63 -3.79 10.40
N PRO A 12 13.63 -4.03 9.54
CA PRO A 12 13.69 -5.14 8.60
C PRO A 12 14.94 -5.00 7.72
N SER A 13 15.63 -6.10 7.44
CA SER A 13 16.72 -6.10 6.46
C SER A 13 16.22 -5.48 5.15
N SER A 14 17.05 -4.64 4.52
CA SER A 14 16.73 -3.93 3.26
C SER A 14 16.12 -4.86 2.20
N GLU A 15 16.59 -6.11 2.13
CA GLU A 15 16.07 -7.13 1.21
C GLU A 15 14.63 -7.57 1.53
N ALA A 16 14.32 -7.78 2.81
CA ALA A 16 12.98 -8.17 3.25
C ALA A 16 11.96 -7.04 3.00
N LEU A 17 12.37 -5.79 3.23
CA LEU A 17 11.57 -4.61 2.90
C LEU A 17 11.32 -4.53 1.39
N THR A 18 12.40 -4.62 0.59
CA THR A 18 12.31 -4.58 -0.87
C THR A 18 11.38 -5.67 -1.42
N THR A 19 11.48 -6.90 -0.89
CA THR A 19 10.63 -8.02 -1.28
C THR A 19 9.17 -7.76 -0.94
N THR A 20 8.91 -7.24 0.26
CA THR A 20 7.55 -6.92 0.71
C THR A 20 6.90 -5.86 -0.18
N LEU A 21 7.64 -4.80 -0.51
CA LEU A 21 7.17 -3.73 -1.40
C LEU A 21 6.88 -4.24 -2.82
N ARG A 22 7.76 -5.09 -3.37
CA ARG A 22 7.54 -5.71 -4.69
C ARG A 22 6.29 -6.58 -4.71
N ASN A 23 6.07 -7.36 -3.65
CA ASN A 23 4.87 -8.18 -3.53
C ASN A 23 3.61 -7.30 -3.44
N ALA A 24 3.67 -6.17 -2.73
CA ALA A 24 2.56 -5.21 -2.67
C ALA A 24 2.26 -4.62 -4.07
N ILE A 25 3.28 -4.18 -4.81
CA ILE A 25 3.13 -3.65 -6.18
C ILE A 25 2.54 -4.70 -7.13
N GLN A 26 2.98 -5.95 -7.04
CA GLN A 26 2.44 -7.06 -7.84
C GLN A 26 0.97 -7.38 -7.50
N ALA A 27 0.51 -7.01 -6.30
CA ALA A 27 -0.87 -7.21 -5.89
C ALA A 27 -1.83 -6.12 -6.39
N LEU A 28 -1.32 -4.92 -6.74
CA LEU A 28 -2.15 -3.83 -7.25
C LEU A 28 -2.93 -4.27 -8.50
N GLY A 29 -4.23 -3.98 -8.51
CA GLY A 29 -5.10 -4.35 -9.62
C GLY A 29 -5.53 -5.82 -9.63
N ARG A 30 -5.06 -6.67 -8.72
CA ARG A 30 -5.59 -8.03 -8.57
C ARG A 30 -6.98 -8.01 -7.94
N GLY A 31 -7.83 -8.95 -8.33
CA GLY A 31 -9.12 -9.13 -7.68
C GLY A 31 -8.96 -9.62 -6.23
N PHE A 32 -9.94 -9.32 -5.39
CA PHE A 32 -10.09 -9.94 -4.07
C PHE A 32 -11.55 -10.35 -3.88
N ASP A 33 -11.79 -11.28 -2.97
CA ASP A 33 -13.14 -11.68 -2.59
C ASP A 33 -13.53 -10.91 -1.33
N VAL A 34 -14.55 -10.06 -1.44
CA VAL A 34 -15.04 -9.19 -0.36
C VAL A 34 -15.60 -9.97 0.84
N THR A 35 -16.03 -11.21 0.63
CA THR A 35 -16.49 -12.10 1.71
C THR A 35 -15.32 -12.82 2.39
N SER A 36 -14.15 -12.78 1.75
CA SER A 36 -12.89 -13.32 2.25
C SER A 36 -11.99 -12.18 2.79
N ASP A 37 -10.74 -12.53 3.09
CA ASP A 37 -9.73 -11.62 3.63
C ASP A 37 -9.06 -10.78 2.53
N VAL A 38 -8.79 -9.51 2.82
CA VAL A 38 -8.18 -8.52 1.89
C VAL A 38 -6.65 -8.47 1.96
N ARG A 39 -6.01 -9.26 2.83
CA ARG A 39 -4.55 -9.35 2.90
C ARG A 39 -3.98 -9.85 1.57
N LEU A 40 -2.79 -9.35 1.22
CA LEU A 40 -2.09 -9.66 -0.04
C LEU A 40 -1.99 -11.16 -0.36
N LEU A 41 -1.92 -12.02 0.66
CA LEU A 41 -1.87 -13.49 0.53
C LEU A 41 -3.11 -14.08 -0.17
N TYR A 42 -4.25 -13.40 -0.14
CA TYR A 42 -5.53 -13.89 -0.66
C TYR A 42 -5.98 -13.21 -1.96
N CYS A 43 -5.17 -12.30 -2.51
CA CYS A 43 -5.40 -11.73 -3.83
C CYS A 43 -5.62 -12.86 -4.86
N LYS A 44 -6.60 -12.67 -5.75
CA LYS A 44 -7.06 -13.60 -6.77
C LYS A 44 -6.39 -13.32 -8.13
N GLY A 45 -6.58 -14.24 -9.07
CA GLY A 45 -5.96 -14.19 -10.40
C GLY A 45 -4.58 -14.82 -10.44
N ALA A 46 -4.12 -15.15 -11.65
CA ALA A 46 -2.79 -15.70 -11.90
C ALA A 46 -1.69 -14.65 -11.58
N PRO A 47 -0.45 -15.07 -11.26
CA PRO A 47 0.68 -14.16 -11.15
C PRO A 47 0.79 -13.25 -12.38
N GLY A 48 0.91 -11.94 -12.15
CA GLY A 48 0.98 -10.93 -13.22
C GLY A 48 -0.37 -10.54 -13.85
N SER A 49 -1.48 -11.21 -13.53
CA SER A 49 -2.81 -10.78 -14.01
C SER A 49 -3.33 -9.59 -13.20
N ARG A 50 -3.91 -8.60 -13.89
CA ARG A 50 -4.51 -7.40 -13.30
C ARG A 50 -5.86 -7.11 -13.97
N LEU A 51 -6.81 -6.60 -13.20
CA LEU A 51 -8.11 -6.11 -13.65
C LEU A 51 -8.04 -4.67 -14.17
N VAL A 52 -6.96 -3.97 -13.89
CA VAL A 52 -6.68 -2.61 -14.35
C VAL A 52 -5.36 -2.59 -15.13
N HIS A 53 -5.27 -1.66 -16.07
CA HIS A 53 -4.03 -1.41 -16.81
C HIS A 53 -3.06 -0.58 -15.96
N ILE A 54 -1.78 -0.92 -16.01
CA ILE A 54 -0.66 -0.17 -15.44
C ILE A 54 0.36 -0.06 -16.57
N GLU A 55 0.86 1.14 -16.85
CA GLU A 55 1.84 1.37 -17.90
C GLU A 55 3.23 0.89 -17.44
N GLU A 56 3.68 -0.25 -17.98
CA GLU A 56 4.96 -0.87 -17.62
C GLU A 56 6.15 -0.34 -18.43
N GLY A 57 5.92 0.51 -19.44
CA GLY A 57 6.97 1.07 -20.30
C GLY A 57 7.66 2.31 -19.74
N GLN A 58 7.14 2.91 -18.67
CA GLN A 58 7.68 4.12 -18.04
C GLN A 58 7.85 3.89 -16.53
N ASN A 59 9.11 3.79 -16.08
CA ASN A 59 9.44 3.44 -14.70
C ASN A 59 10.32 4.52 -14.05
N ARG A 60 10.24 4.64 -12.73
CA ARG A 60 11.04 5.54 -11.90
C ARG A 60 11.52 4.85 -10.62
N ASP A 61 12.46 5.47 -9.92
CA ASP A 61 12.76 5.12 -8.54
C ASP A 61 11.70 5.74 -7.64
N LEU A 62 10.94 4.89 -6.94
CA LEU A 62 9.91 5.33 -6.00
C LEU A 62 10.57 5.66 -4.65
N GLU A 63 10.53 6.93 -4.28
CA GLU A 63 10.94 7.37 -2.95
C GLU A 63 9.90 6.95 -1.91
N LEU A 64 10.38 6.34 -0.83
CA LEU A 64 9.60 5.91 0.33
C LEU A 64 10.12 6.63 1.58
N SER A 65 9.41 6.46 2.69
CA SER A 65 9.82 7.01 3.98
C SER A 65 11.28 6.67 4.34
N ASP A 66 11.90 7.53 5.12
CA ASP A 66 13.28 7.39 5.61
C ASP A 66 14.35 7.37 4.49
N GLY A 67 14.04 7.92 3.32
CA GLY A 67 14.99 8.04 2.20
C GLY A 67 15.31 6.72 1.50
N PHE A 68 14.45 5.71 1.66
CA PHE A 68 14.56 4.45 0.93
C PHE A 68 13.99 4.60 -0.48
N PHE A 69 14.70 4.12 -1.49
CA PHE A 69 14.26 4.14 -2.88
C PHE A 69 14.01 2.74 -3.40
N LEU A 70 12.82 2.50 -3.96
CA LEU A 70 12.49 1.27 -4.65
C LEU A 70 12.62 1.48 -6.17
N PRO A 71 13.59 0.84 -6.84
CA PRO A 71 13.83 1.09 -8.25
C PRO A 71 12.82 0.40 -9.17
N ASN A 72 12.71 0.91 -10.39
CA ASN A 72 11.93 0.34 -11.50
C ASN A 72 10.43 0.19 -11.23
N VAL A 73 9.83 1.17 -10.55
CA VAL A 73 8.38 1.20 -10.30
C VAL A 73 7.66 1.94 -11.42
N PRO A 74 6.57 1.38 -12.00
CA PRO A 74 5.71 2.08 -12.94
C PRO A 74 5.28 3.47 -12.45
N VAL A 75 5.27 4.47 -13.34
CA VAL A 75 4.94 5.86 -12.98
C VAL A 75 3.52 6.06 -12.45
N ASP A 76 2.60 5.15 -12.79
CA ASP A 76 1.20 5.14 -12.32
C ASP A 76 1.07 4.71 -10.85
N ILE A 77 2.15 4.23 -10.24
CA ILE A 77 2.16 3.74 -8.85
C ILE A 77 2.79 4.80 -7.95
N GLU A 78 2.00 5.25 -6.99
CA GLU A 78 2.41 6.17 -5.93
C GLU A 78 2.35 5.49 -4.56
N CYS A 79 3.15 6.00 -3.62
CA CYS A 79 3.08 5.62 -2.22
C CYS A 79 2.86 6.87 -1.39
N SER A 80 1.69 6.95 -0.74
CA SER A 80 1.38 8.01 0.20
C SER A 80 1.68 7.53 1.63
N PRO A 81 2.34 8.34 2.48
CA PRO A 81 2.36 8.08 3.91
C PRO A 81 0.92 8.13 4.41
N GLY A 82 0.41 7.02 4.94
CA GLY A 82 -0.93 6.98 5.52
C GLY A 82 -0.98 7.81 6.80
N GLU A 83 -2.13 8.43 7.08
CA GLU A 83 -2.38 8.98 8.41
C GLU A 83 -2.69 7.82 9.36
N GLU A 84 -1.93 7.68 10.44
CA GLU A 84 -2.26 6.77 11.52
C GLU A 84 -3.48 7.32 12.29
N GLY A 85 -4.69 6.90 11.89
CA GLY A 85 -5.90 7.33 12.56
C GLY A 85 -7.18 6.86 11.88
N ILE A 86 -8.26 6.78 12.66
CA ILE A 86 -9.61 6.61 12.09
C ILE A 86 -10.15 8.01 11.79
N GLN A 87 -10.15 8.39 10.52
CA GLN A 87 -10.91 9.56 10.10
C GLN A 87 -12.39 9.19 10.08
N ARG A 88 -13.16 9.72 11.03
CA ARG A 88 -14.61 9.56 11.08
C ARG A 88 -15.24 10.63 10.20
N ILE A 89 -15.64 10.25 8.99
CA ILE A 89 -16.48 11.09 8.13
C ILE A 89 -17.91 11.03 8.71
N PRO A 90 -18.54 12.17 9.03
CA PRO A 90 -19.92 12.16 9.51
C PRO A 90 -20.85 11.60 8.44
N VAL A 91 -22.00 11.05 8.86
CA VAL A 91 -23.05 10.65 7.92
C VAL A 91 -23.59 11.94 7.30
N CYS A 92 -23.38 12.12 5.99
CA CYS A 92 -23.96 13.24 5.26
C CYS A 92 -25.48 13.19 5.40
N THR A 93 -26.11 14.31 5.74
CA THR A 93 -27.57 14.39 5.74
C THR A 93 -28.04 14.59 4.30
N PHE A 94 -29.27 14.13 3.99
CA PHE A 94 -29.83 14.15 2.63
C PHE A 94 -29.86 15.55 1.95
N HIS A 95 -29.66 16.63 2.71
CA HIS A 95 -29.75 18.01 2.22
C HIS A 95 -28.38 18.68 2.01
N GLU A 96 -27.27 17.98 2.22
CA GLU A 96 -25.91 18.52 2.08
C GLU A 96 -25.30 18.22 0.71
N ASP A 97 -26.08 18.37 -0.35
CA ASP A 97 -25.60 18.56 -1.72
C ASP A 97 -25.96 19.99 -2.18
N VAL A 98 -25.25 20.99 -1.65
CA VAL A 98 -25.21 22.32 -2.29
C VAL A 98 -23.77 22.86 -2.25
N VAL A 99 -23.07 22.55 -3.35
CA VAL A 99 -21.87 23.17 -3.97
C VAL A 99 -20.57 23.18 -3.18
#